data_AF-A0A1H0UFY0-F1
#
_entry.id   AF-A0A1H0UFY0-F1
#
_cell.length_a   1.000
_cell.length_b   1.000
_cell.length_c   1.000
_cell.angle_alpha   90.00
_cell.angle_beta   90.00
_cell.angle_gamma   90.00
#
_symmetry.space_group_name_H-M   'P 1'
#
loop_
_entity.id
_entity.type
_entity.pdbx_description
1 polymer ?
#
loop_
_entity_poly.entity_id
_entity_poly.type
_entity_poly.pdbx_seq_one_letter_code
_entity_poly.pdbx_strand_id
1 'polypeptide(L)'
;MTPSSQPISDQTWEAIRTEFTLPALRQVRRRLSELMEDPEPVMQQLVRVFIDDGTFCPGFQFLPGGQLHPIVMLLFQRAMELQIPHNYFTLWMVTSSRAFAGGRPVDHLKGGPAPLLRALEAFRWS
;
A
#
# COMPACT_ATOMS: atom_id res chain seq x y z
N MET A 1 -11.89 16.66 -19.61
CA MET A 1 -12.14 16.82 -18.17
C MET A 1 -10.98 16.18 -17.44
N THR A 2 -10.07 16.99 -16.89
CA THR A 2 -9.00 16.50 -16.00
C THR A 2 -9.64 16.17 -14.65
N PRO A 3 -9.47 14.96 -14.10
CA PRO A 3 -9.90 14.69 -12.73
C PRO A 3 -9.01 15.51 -11.79
N SER A 4 -9.67 16.33 -10.97
CA SER A 4 -9.03 17.14 -9.95
C SER A 4 -8.73 16.26 -8.73
N SER A 5 -7.55 15.65 -8.72
CA SER A 5 -7.02 14.87 -7.58
C SER A 5 -6.93 15.73 -6.34
N GLN A 6 -7.95 15.59 -5.48
CA GLN A 6 -7.92 16.19 -4.16
C GLN A 6 -6.79 15.52 -3.36
N PRO A 7 -5.88 16.31 -2.76
CA PRO A 7 -4.80 15.76 -1.95
C PRO A 7 -5.37 15.00 -0.75
N ILE A 8 -4.75 13.85 -0.46
CA ILE A 8 -5.08 13.04 0.72
C ILE A 8 -4.68 13.84 1.97
N SER A 9 -5.60 14.01 2.93
CA SER A 9 -5.38 14.87 4.09
C SER A 9 -4.38 14.29 5.08
N ASP A 10 -3.72 15.17 5.84
CA ASP A 10 -2.77 14.79 6.90
C ASP A 10 -3.43 13.90 7.97
N GLN A 11 -4.71 14.17 8.28
CA GLN A 11 -5.48 13.35 9.21
C GLN A 11 -5.61 11.91 8.73
N THR A 12 -5.81 11.71 7.42
CA THR A 12 -5.85 10.37 6.83
C THR A 12 -4.50 9.68 6.91
N TRP A 13 -3.40 10.39 6.64
CA TRP A 13 -2.07 9.82 6.78
C TRP A 13 -1.71 9.45 8.23
N GLU A 14 -2.16 10.26 9.20
CA GLU A 14 -1.94 9.96 10.61
C GLU A 14 -2.73 8.75 11.09
N ALA A 15 -3.97 8.58 10.60
CA ALA A 15 -4.75 7.37 10.85
C ALA A 15 -4.05 6.12 10.28
N ILE A 16 -3.53 6.19 9.04
CA ILE A 16 -2.77 5.10 8.42
C ILE A 16 -1.50 4.78 9.24
N ARG A 17 -0.77 5.81 9.68
CA ARG A 17 0.42 5.65 10.51
C ARG A 17 0.11 4.96 11.82
N THR A 18 -0.99 5.34 12.47
CA THR A 18 -1.41 4.78 13.76
C THR A 18 -1.80 3.30 13.63
N GLU A 19 -2.55 2.94 12.61
CA GLU A 19 -3.08 1.58 12.49
C GLU A 19 -2.13 0.61 11.78
N PHE A 20 -1.55 1.03 10.66
CA PHE A 20 -0.77 0.14 9.78
C PHE A 20 0.72 0.37 9.86
N THR A 21 1.18 1.33 10.66
CA THR A 21 2.54 1.89 10.63
C THR A 21 2.91 2.51 9.28
N LEU A 22 3.79 3.49 9.31
CA LEU A 22 4.27 4.15 8.11
C LEU A 22 5.77 4.51 8.26
N PRO A 23 6.65 3.50 8.41
CA PRO A 23 8.09 3.72 8.56
C PRO A 23 8.69 4.44 7.35
N ALA A 24 9.69 5.27 7.61
CA ALA A 24 10.46 5.92 6.56
C ALA A 24 11.27 4.87 5.77
N LEU A 25 11.49 5.10 4.46
CA LEU A 25 12.23 4.18 3.59
C LEU A 25 13.61 3.78 4.16
N ARG A 26 14.31 4.74 4.79
CA ARG A 26 15.60 4.49 5.47
C ARG A 26 15.50 3.52 6.65
N GLN A 27 14.41 3.57 7.40
CA GLN A 27 14.18 2.68 8.54
C GLN A 27 13.88 1.26 8.05
N VAL A 28 13.10 1.14 6.98
CA VAL A 28 12.84 -0.14 6.31
C VAL A 28 14.15 -0.75 5.80
N ARG A 29 14.97 0.00 5.05
CA ARG A 29 16.27 -0.49 4.54
C ARG A 29 17.15 -1.02 5.67
N ARG A 30 17.30 -0.25 6.75
CA ARG A 30 18.08 -0.68 7.92
C ARG A 30 17.53 -1.98 8.50
N ARG A 31 16.22 -2.06 8.73
CA ARG A 31 15.59 -3.24 9.31
C ARG A 31 15.73 -4.47 8.44
N LEU A 32 15.57 -4.35 7.11
CA LEU A 32 15.75 -5.47 6.20
C LEU A 32 17.21 -5.94 6.17
N SER A 33 18.18 -5.02 6.23
CA SER A 33 19.61 -5.37 6.29
C SER A 33 19.99 -6.17 7.56
N GLU A 34 19.20 -6.06 8.63
CA GLU A 34 19.37 -6.89 9.84
C GLU A 34 18.75 -8.29 9.69
N LEU A 35 17.81 -8.47 8.77
CA LEU A 35 17.01 -9.69 8.60
C LEU A 35 17.48 -10.57 7.43
N MET A 36 18.18 -9.99 6.45
CA MET A 36 18.66 -10.70 5.26
C MET A 36 19.97 -10.10 4.74
N GLU A 37 20.76 -10.92 4.07
CA GLU A 37 22.07 -10.55 3.54
C GLU A 37 21.99 -9.49 2.43
N ASP A 38 21.02 -9.63 1.51
CA ASP A 38 20.75 -8.66 0.44
C ASP A 38 19.29 -8.17 0.50
N PRO A 39 19.04 -6.94 1.00
CA PRO A 39 17.70 -6.36 1.04
C PRO A 39 17.25 -5.74 -0.28
N GLU A 40 18.14 -5.56 -1.26
CA GLU A 40 17.86 -4.74 -2.45
C GLU A 40 16.71 -5.29 -3.32
N PRO A 41 16.55 -6.62 -3.54
CA PRO A 41 15.40 -7.16 -4.26
C PRO A 41 14.06 -6.82 -3.62
N VAL A 42 14.00 -6.76 -2.29
CA VAL A 42 12.80 -6.37 -1.54
C VAL A 42 12.58 -4.87 -1.63
N MET A 43 13.65 -4.08 -1.47
CA MET A 43 13.62 -2.61 -1.55
C MET A 43 13.07 -2.09 -2.88
N GLN A 44 13.33 -2.79 -3.98
CA GLN A 44 12.85 -2.44 -5.32
C GLN A 44 11.35 -2.68 -5.52
N GLN A 45 10.75 -3.56 -4.73
CA GLN A 45 9.33 -3.94 -4.86
C GLN A 45 8.40 -3.19 -3.90
N LEU A 46 8.96 -2.40 -2.97
CA LEU A 46 8.17 -1.74 -1.93
C LEU A 46 7.09 -0.82 -2.50
N VAL A 47 5.90 -0.92 -1.91
CA VAL A 47 4.91 0.16 -1.98
C VAL A 47 5.47 1.35 -1.21
N ARG A 48 5.57 2.49 -1.91
CA ARG A 48 6.09 3.75 -1.37
C ARG A 48 5.02 4.81 -1.42
N VAL A 49 4.79 5.51 -0.32
CA VAL A 49 3.99 6.73 -0.29
C VAL A 49 4.88 7.94 -0.14
N PHE A 50 4.45 9.03 -0.78
CA PHE A 50 5.15 10.31 -0.81
C PHE A 50 4.31 11.33 -0.06
N ILE A 51 4.84 11.82 1.07
CA ILE A 51 4.15 12.79 1.94
C ILE A 51 5.15 13.91 2.18
N ASP A 52 4.81 15.12 1.74
CA ASP A 52 5.74 16.24 1.63
C ASP A 52 7.04 15.79 0.93
N ASP A 53 8.19 16.03 1.55
CA ASP A 53 9.52 15.62 1.05
C ASP A 53 9.92 14.19 1.50
N GLY A 54 9.03 13.47 2.19
CA GLY A 54 9.30 12.15 2.76
C GLY A 54 8.84 11.00 1.89
N THR A 55 9.59 9.88 1.92
CA THR A 55 9.16 8.59 1.37
C THR A 55 8.98 7.56 2.47
N PHE A 56 7.79 6.96 2.52
CA PHE A 56 7.41 6.01 3.56
C PHE A 56 6.85 4.72 2.97
N CYS A 57 6.81 3.66 3.76
CA CYS A 57 6.37 2.34 3.34
C CYS A 57 5.19 1.91 4.22
N PRO A 58 3.99 1.69 3.67
CA PRO A 58 2.85 1.21 4.46
C PRO A 58 3.15 -0.15 5.09
N GLY A 59 2.95 -0.30 6.40
CA GLY A 59 3.40 -1.50 7.10
C GLY A 59 2.62 -2.78 6.76
N PHE A 60 1.38 -2.66 6.27
CA PHE A 60 0.57 -3.81 5.83
C PHE A 60 1.21 -4.61 4.68
N GLN A 61 2.22 -4.06 4.00
CA GLN A 61 2.93 -4.76 2.93
C GLN A 61 3.93 -5.80 3.46
N PHE A 62 4.28 -5.77 4.75
CA PHE A 62 5.29 -6.66 5.34
C PHE A 62 4.66 -7.83 6.08
N LEU A 63 5.25 -9.01 5.92
CA LEU A 63 5.07 -10.15 6.81
C LEU A 63 6.03 -10.03 8.01
N PRO A 64 5.81 -10.75 9.13
CA PRO A 64 6.64 -10.63 10.34
C PRO A 64 8.15 -10.87 10.14
N GLY A 65 8.56 -11.58 9.07
CA GLY A 65 9.96 -11.82 8.73
C GLY A 65 10.58 -10.79 7.77
N GLY A 66 9.88 -9.70 7.46
CA GLY A 66 10.36 -8.66 6.53
C GLY A 66 10.12 -8.96 5.05
N GLN A 67 9.62 -10.16 4.71
CA GLN A 67 9.17 -10.47 3.35
C GLN A 67 7.92 -9.65 2.99
N LEU A 68 7.69 -9.44 1.71
CA LEU A 68 6.51 -8.72 1.23
C LEU A 68 5.30 -9.64 1.14
N HIS A 69 4.14 -9.11 1.49
CA HIS A 69 2.88 -9.84 1.41
C HIS A 69 2.55 -10.07 -0.08
N PRO A 70 2.48 -11.33 -0.54
CA PRO A 70 2.41 -11.65 -1.98
C PRO A 70 1.16 -11.08 -2.65
N ILE A 71 0.02 -11.09 -1.95
CA ILE A 71 -1.23 -10.49 -2.48
C ILE A 71 -1.11 -8.96 -2.56
N VAL A 72 -0.43 -8.29 -1.62
CA VAL A 72 -0.22 -6.84 -1.71
C VAL A 72 0.67 -6.51 -2.91
N MET A 73 1.72 -7.30 -3.16
CA MET A 73 2.58 -7.13 -4.33
C MET A 73 1.84 -7.36 -5.65
N LEU A 74 0.99 -8.39 -5.71
CA LEU A 74 0.15 -8.65 -6.88
C LEU A 74 -0.83 -7.49 -7.15
N LEU A 75 -1.47 -6.99 -6.11
CA LEU A 75 -2.38 -5.85 -6.23
C LEU A 75 -1.64 -4.58 -6.61
N PHE A 76 -0.46 -4.34 -6.05
CA PHE A 76 0.34 -3.17 -6.36
C PHE A 76 0.84 -3.21 -7.80
N GLN A 77 1.33 -4.35 -8.28
CA GLN A 77 1.70 -4.55 -9.67
C GLN A 77 0.51 -4.23 -10.60
N ARG A 78 -0.68 -4.75 -10.28
CA ARG A 78 -1.89 -4.42 -11.04
C ARG A 78 -2.25 -2.94 -10.98
N ALA A 79 -2.06 -2.30 -9.83
CA ALA A 79 -2.31 -0.87 -9.66
C ALA A 79 -1.39 -0.03 -10.55
N MET A 80 -0.11 -0.43 -10.68
CA MET A 80 0.84 0.21 -11.58
C MET A 80 0.43 0.09 -13.05
N GLU A 81 -0.05 -1.09 -13.48
CA GLU A 81 -0.58 -1.30 -14.83
C GLU A 81 -1.81 -0.42 -15.12
N LEU A 82 -2.65 -0.22 -14.10
CA LEU A 82 -3.83 0.66 -14.15
C LEU A 82 -3.48 2.15 -13.94
N GLN A 83 -2.19 2.48 -13.78
CA GLN A 83 -1.69 3.83 -13.52
C GLN A 83 -2.31 4.49 -12.28
N ILE A 84 -2.61 3.69 -11.25
CA ILE A 84 -3.08 4.18 -9.96
C ILE A 84 -1.87 4.72 -9.20
N PRO A 85 -1.85 6.00 -8.78
CA PRO A 85 -0.72 6.54 -8.03
C PRO A 85 -0.54 5.80 -6.70
N HIS A 86 0.71 5.66 -6.26
CA HIS A 86 1.03 4.83 -5.09
C HIS A 86 0.30 5.28 -3.81
N ASN A 87 0.15 6.59 -3.63
CA ASN A 87 -0.57 7.17 -2.49
C ASN A 87 -2.06 6.74 -2.51
N TYR A 88 -2.70 6.76 -3.68
CA TYR A 88 -4.09 6.33 -3.83
C TYR A 88 -4.25 4.81 -3.74
N PHE A 89 -3.26 4.03 -4.17
CA PHE A 89 -3.25 2.58 -3.89
C PHE A 89 -3.23 2.32 -2.38
N THR A 90 -2.37 3.01 -1.63
CA THR A 90 -2.31 2.89 -0.18
C THR A 90 -3.61 3.31 0.48
N LEU A 91 -4.19 4.43 0.05
CA LEU A 91 -5.49 4.87 0.52
C LEU A 91 -6.57 3.83 0.25
N TRP A 92 -6.63 3.31 -0.97
CA TRP A 92 -7.59 2.28 -1.36
C TRP A 92 -7.48 1.05 -0.46
N MET A 93 -6.25 0.57 -0.18
CA MET A 93 -6.00 -0.58 0.68
C MET A 93 -6.64 -0.46 2.08
N VAL A 94 -6.74 0.77 2.61
CA VAL A 94 -7.23 1.05 3.96
C VAL A 94 -8.62 1.68 4.00
N THR A 95 -9.23 1.94 2.84
CA THR A 95 -10.54 2.60 2.77
C THR A 95 -11.65 1.56 2.76
N SER A 96 -12.64 1.74 3.63
CA SER A 96 -13.83 0.90 3.67
C SER A 96 -14.58 0.97 2.34
N SER A 97 -14.98 -0.18 1.80
CA SER A 97 -15.69 -0.24 0.53
C SER A 97 -16.88 -1.19 0.60
N ARG A 98 -17.95 -0.81 -0.12
CA ARG A 98 -19.14 -1.66 -0.28
C ARG A 98 -18.82 -2.99 -0.96
N ALA A 99 -17.77 -3.02 -1.79
CA ALA A 99 -17.28 -4.26 -2.42
C ALA A 99 -16.82 -5.31 -1.39
N PHE A 100 -16.54 -4.87 -0.16
CA PHE A 100 -16.07 -5.71 0.96
C PHE A 100 -17.04 -5.65 2.15
N ALA A 101 -18.34 -5.44 1.90
CA ALA A 101 -19.37 -5.35 2.93
C ALA A 101 -19.07 -4.30 4.04
N GLY A 102 -18.39 -3.21 3.67
CA GLY A 102 -17.97 -2.15 4.60
C GLY A 102 -16.57 -2.35 5.20
N GLY A 103 -15.93 -3.51 4.98
CA GLY A 103 -14.52 -3.76 5.28
C GLY A 103 -13.55 -3.07 4.31
N ARG A 104 -12.25 -3.18 4.59
CA ARG A 104 -11.17 -2.58 3.78
C ARG A 104 -10.39 -3.67 3.05
N PRO A 105 -9.83 -3.43 1.86
CA PRO A 105 -9.06 -4.44 1.14
C PRO A 105 -8.00 -5.17 1.99
N VAL A 106 -7.30 -4.43 2.88
CA VAL A 106 -6.28 -4.98 3.79
C VAL A 106 -6.83 -6.07 4.74
N ASP A 107 -8.11 -5.98 5.13
CA ASP A 107 -8.74 -6.96 6.02
C ASP A 107 -9.04 -8.29 5.30
N HIS A 108 -9.04 -8.28 3.96
CA HIS A 108 -9.41 -9.43 3.11
C HIS A 108 -8.20 -10.15 2.49
N LEU A 109 -6.96 -9.82 2.91
CA LEU A 109 -5.73 -10.39 2.35
C LEU A 109 -5.64 -11.92 2.48
N LYS A 110 -6.38 -12.56 3.39
CA LYS A 110 -6.42 -14.03 3.54
C LYS A 110 -7.37 -14.74 2.57
N GLY A 111 -8.29 -14.01 1.92
CA GLY A 111 -9.37 -14.57 1.10
C GLY A 111 -9.01 -14.88 -0.35
N GLY A 112 -7.73 -14.71 -0.72
CA GLY A 112 -7.25 -14.84 -2.10
C GLY A 112 -7.42 -13.55 -2.93
N PRO A 113 -6.72 -13.43 -4.07
CA PRO A 113 -6.56 -12.15 -4.75
C PRO A 113 -7.73 -11.76 -5.67
N ALA A 114 -8.54 -12.71 -6.15
CA ALA A 114 -9.51 -12.43 -7.22
C ALA A 114 -10.58 -11.37 -6.87
N PRO A 115 -11.21 -11.37 -5.67
CA PRO A 115 -12.13 -10.30 -5.29
C PRO A 115 -11.45 -8.94 -5.17
N LEU A 116 -10.22 -8.92 -4.64
CA LEU A 116 -9.43 -7.70 -4.46
C LEU A 116 -9.02 -7.09 -5.80
N LEU A 117 -8.58 -7.90 -6.75
CA LEU A 117 -8.22 -7.47 -8.11
C LEU A 117 -9.42 -6.86 -8.84
N ARG A 118 -10.58 -7.53 -8.80
CA ARG A 118 -11.81 -6.99 -9.42
C ARG A 118 -12.22 -5.64 -8.84
N ALA A 119 -12.13 -5.50 -7.51
CA ALA A 119 -12.44 -4.23 -6.85
C ALA A 119 -11.41 -3.13 -7.18
N LEU A 120 -10.13 -3.47 -7.33
CA LEU A 120 -9.08 -2.55 -7.73
C LEU A 120 -9.26 -2.06 -9.19
N GLU A 121 -9.66 -2.94 -10.10
CA GLU A 121 -9.93 -2.58 -11.50
C GLU A 121 -11.14 -1.64 -11.67
N ALA A 122 -12.11 -1.78 -10.76
CA ALA A 122 -13.25 -0.88 -10.66
C ALA A 122 -12.93 0.43 -9.93
N PHE A 123 -11.78 0.53 -9.25
CA PHE A 123 -11.40 1.73 -8.51
C PHE A 123 -11.17 2.88 -9.48
N ARG A 124 -11.79 4.02 -9.15
CA ARG A 124 -11.57 5.29 -9.82
C ARG A 124 -10.99 6.23 -8.76
N TRP A 125 -9.72 6.53 -8.92
CA TRP A 125 -9.05 7.55 -8.14
C TRP A 125 -9.31 8.88 -8.86
N SER A 126 -9.79 9.88 -8.13
CA SER A 126 -10.18 11.16 -8.69
C SER A 126 -9.69 12.29 -7.85
#